data_AF-A0A9E4PUS1-F1
#
_entry.id   AF-A0A9E4PUS1-F1
#
_cell.length_a   1.000
_cell.length_b   1.000
_cell.length_c   1.000
_cell.angle_alpha   90.00
_cell.angle_beta   90.00
_cell.angle_gamma   90.00
#
_symmetry.space_group_name_H-M   'P 1'
#
loop_
_entity.id
_entity.type
_entity.pdbx_description
1 polymer ?
#
loop_
_entity_poly.entity_id
_entity_poly.type
_entity_poly.pdbx_seq_one_letter_code
_entity_poly.pdbx_strand_id
1 'polypeptide(L)' 'MAKMNAGVAIVEMLRQEGVSHMFGIVGSSFLDILDPLYDRDDLKFIGVRHEQGAALMADGYSRISG' A
#
# COMPACT_ATOMS: atom_id res chain seq x y z
N MET A 1 10.80 19.73 -14.03
CA MET A 1 9.92 18.77 -13.33
C MET A 1 10.57 18.41 -12.00
N ALA A 2 9.82 18.43 -10.90
CA ALA A 2 10.31 17.86 -9.64
C ALA A 2 10.53 16.35 -9.85
N LYS A 3 11.67 15.83 -9.40
CA LYS A 3 12.01 14.41 -9.53
C LYS A 3 11.46 13.68 -8.30
N MET A 4 10.47 12.82 -8.49
CA MET A 4 9.83 12.03 -7.42
C MET A 4 10.30 10.57 -7.52
N ASN A 5 10.57 9.92 -6.38
CA ASN A 5 10.81 8.47 -6.34
C ASN A 5 9.52 7.74 -6.77
N ALA A 6 9.65 6.70 -7.61
CA ALA A 6 8.52 5.91 -8.09
C ALA A 6 7.67 5.32 -6.95
N GLY A 7 8.30 4.86 -5.86
CA GLY A 7 7.58 4.32 -4.70
C GLY A 7 6.71 5.37 -4.01
N VAL A 8 7.24 6.58 -3.83
CA VAL A 8 6.48 7.74 -3.33
C VAL A 8 5.33 8.06 -4.29
N ALA A 9 5.58 8.06 -5.60
CA ALA A 9 4.55 8.34 -6.60
C ALA A 9 3.39 7.32 -6.56
N ILE A 10 3.70 6.04 -6.34
CA ILE A 10 2.68 5.00 -6.18
C ILE A 10 1.83 5.26 -4.94
N VAL A 11 2.45 5.54 -3.79
CA VAL A 11 1.73 5.81 -2.54
C VAL A 11 0.85 7.04 -2.66
N GLU A 12 1.35 8.13 -3.26
CA GLU A 12 0.56 9.35 -3.47
C GLU A 12 -0.62 9.13 -4.43
N MET A 13 -0.44 8.32 -5.47
CA MET A 13 -1.53 7.95 -6.38
C MET A 13 -2.60 7.13 -5.65
N LEU A 14 -2.22 6.10 -4.89
CA LEU A 14 -3.16 5.30 -4.10
C LEU A 14 -3.96 6.16 -3.12
N ARG A 15 -3.28 7.06 -2.39
CA ARG A 15 -3.93 8.02 -1.49
C ARG A 15 -4.93 8.92 -2.24
N GLN A 16 -4.56 9.44 -3.41
CA GLN A 16 -5.43 10.30 -4.22
C GLN A 16 -6.69 9.56 -4.72
N GLU A 17 -6.58 8.27 -5.01
CA GLU A 17 -7.70 7.39 -5.34
C GLU A 17 -8.52 6.97 -4.11
N GLY A 18 -8.20 7.48 -2.91
CA GLY A 18 -8.94 7.20 -1.68
C GLY A 18 -8.57 5.86 -1.01
N VAL A 19 -7.51 5.20 -1.45
CA VAL A 19 -7.05 3.95 -0.83
C VAL A 19 -6.47 4.26 0.55
N SER A 20 -7.03 3.61 1.57
CA SER A 20 -6.62 3.79 2.97
C SER A 20 -5.91 2.57 3.56
N HIS A 21 -5.97 1.41 2.90
CA HIS A 21 -5.40 0.16 3.38
C HIS A 21 -4.66 -0.57 2.27
N MET A 22 -3.43 -0.99 2.55
CA MET A 22 -2.62 -1.81 1.65
C MET A 22 -2.22 -3.10 2.37
N PHE A 23 -2.43 -4.24 1.72
CA PHE A 23 -2.14 -5.56 2.28
C PHE A 23 -0.95 -6.18 1.54
N GLY A 24 0.00 -6.78 2.25
CA GLY A 24 1.14 -7.39 1.58
C GLY A 24 2.16 -8.04 2.51
N ILE A 25 3.20 -8.59 1.89
CA ILE A 25 4.38 -9.12 2.58
C ILE A 25 5.53 -8.15 2.42
N VAL A 26 6.24 -7.90 3.50
CA VAL A 26 7.48 -7.10 3.47
C VAL A 26 8.59 -7.93 2.83
N GLY A 27 9.26 -7.35 1.84
CA GLY A 27 10.42 -7.94 1.18
C GLY A 27 11.33 -6.86 0.61
N SER A 28 12.62 -7.16 0.44
CA SER A 28 13.64 -6.19 0.02
C SER A 28 13.29 -5.48 -1.29
N SER A 29 12.67 -6.19 -2.23
CA SER A 29 12.26 -5.66 -3.54
C SER A 29 11.08 -4.69 -3.47
N PHE A 30 10.42 -4.56 -2.33
CA PHE A 30 9.22 -3.74 -2.14
C PHE A 30 9.44 -2.58 -1.15
N LEU A 31 10.65 -2.44 -0.59
CA LEU A 31 10.94 -1.42 0.43
C LEU A 31 10.74 0.01 -0.08
N ASP A 32 11.09 0.31 -1.34
CA ASP A 32 10.90 1.65 -1.90
C ASP A 32 9.43 2.13 -1.87
N ILE A 33 8.46 1.21 -1.84
CA ILE A 33 7.01 1.52 -1.71
C ILE A 33 6.56 1.51 -0.25
N LEU A 34 7.22 0.74 0.62
CA LEU A 34 6.90 0.67 2.05
C LEU A 34 7.48 1.84 2.84
N ASP A 35 8.69 2.29 2.50
CA ASP A 35 9.37 3.39 3.20
C ASP A 35 8.53 4.67 3.24
N PRO A 36 7.87 5.11 2.15
CA PRO A 36 6.99 6.27 2.16
C PRO A 36 5.73 6.11 3.02
N LEU A 37 5.43 4.91 3.54
CA LEU A 37 4.29 4.66 4.44
C LEU A 37 4.66 4.79 5.90
N TYR A 38 5.95 4.93 6.21
CA TYR A 38 6.41 5.14 7.58
C TYR A 38 5.80 6.43 8.16
N ASP A 39 5.28 6.35 9.39
CA ASP A 39 4.61 7.45 10.10
C ASP A 39 3.40 8.10 9.41
N ARG A 40 2.77 7.42 8.44
CA ARG A 40 1.52 7.88 7.82
C ARG A 40 0.29 7.33 8.52
N ASP A 41 -0.75 8.16 8.61
CA ASP A 41 -2.06 7.82 9.16
C ASP A 41 -3.15 7.67 8.06
N ASP A 42 -2.89 8.19 6.86
CA ASP A 42 -3.81 8.23 5.73
C ASP A 42 -3.81 6.95 4.87
N LEU A 43 -2.71 6.20 4.83
CA LEU A 43 -2.61 4.90 4.16
C LEU A 43 -1.88 3.88 5.05
N LYS A 44 -2.61 2.87 5.52
CA LYS A 44 -2.08 1.86 6.46
C LYS A 44 -1.64 0.59 5.75
N PHE A 45 -0.42 0.14 6.05
CA PHE A 45 0.07 -1.15 5.60
C PHE A 45 -0.28 -2.27 6.60
N ILE A 46 -0.91 -3.34 6.13
CA ILE A 46 -1.26 -4.53 6.88
C ILE A 46 -0.38 -5.69 6.38
N GLY A 47 0.58 -6.08 7.21
CA GLY A 47 1.47 -7.20 6.94
C GLY A 47 0.74 -8.54 7.03
N VAL A 48 0.94 -9.41 6.03
CA VAL A 48 0.41 -10.78 6.02
C VAL A 48 1.52 -11.83 6.04
N ARG A 49 1.16 -13.10 6.24
CA ARG A 49 2.10 -14.24 6.18
C ARG A 49 2.19 -14.91 4.81
N HIS A 50 1.14 -14.79 4.00
CA HIS A 50 1.03 -15.37 2.67
C HIS A 50 0.36 -14.35 1.74
N GLU A 51 0.91 -14.16 0.54
CA GLU A 51 0.47 -13.18 -0.45
C GLU A 51 -0.96 -13.48 -0.93
N GLN A 52 -1.34 -14.76 -1.02
CA GLN A 52 -2.72 -15.16 -1.30
C GLN A 52 -3.69 -14.60 -0.23
N GLY A 53 -3.27 -14.56 1.03
CA GLY A 53 -4.04 -13.94 2.11
C GLY A 53 -4.20 -12.44 1.91
N ALA A 54 -3.14 -11.73 1.52
CA ALA A 54 -3.23 -10.31 1.18
C ALA A 54 -4.22 -10.05 0.04
N ALA A 55 -4.17 -10.85 -1.03
CA ALA A 55 -5.07 -10.70 -2.17
C ALA A 55 -6.54 -10.89 -1.78
N LEU A 56 -6.85 -11.94 -1.00
CA LEU A 56 -8.21 -12.21 -0.52
C LEU A 56 -8.70 -11.12 0.46
N MET A 57 -7.82 -10.61 1.33
CA MET A 57 -8.16 -9.49 2.22
C MET A 57 -8.44 -8.21 1.43
N ALA A 58 -7.62 -7.89 0.43
CA ALA A 58 -7.81 -6.72 -0.42
C ALA A 58 -9.11 -6.79 -1.23
N ASP A 59 -9.43 -7.95 -1.82
CA ASP A 59 -10.70 -8.18 -2.54
C ASP A 59 -11.91 -8.09 -1.60
N GLY A 60 -11.84 -8.70 -0.42
CA GLY A 60 -12.92 -8.62 0.57
C GLY A 60 -13.13 -7.20 1.08
N TYR A 61 -12.05 -6.46 1.34
CA TYR A 61 -12.10 -5.10 1.85
C TYR A 61 -12.70 -4.14 0.83
N SER A 62 -12.19 -4.11 -0.41
CA SER A 62 -12.68 -3.19 -1.46
C SER A 62 -14.17 -3.38 -1.75
N ARG A 63 -14.67 -4.63 -1.75
CA ARG A 63 -16.11 -4.91 -1.96
C ARG A 63 -17.03 -4.25 -0.93
N ILE A 64 -16.52 -3.99 0.28
CA ILE A 64 -17.30 -3.41 1.37
C ILE A 64 -17.00 -1.91 1.54
N SER A 65 -15.77 -1.49 1.29
CA SER A 65 -15.32 -0.10 1.48
C SER A 65 -15.49 0.80 0.27
N GLY A 66 -15.63 0.23 -0.93
CA GLY A 66 -15.32 0.92 -2.18
C GLY A 66 -13.87 0.68 -2.56
#